data_AF-A0A1F8PK05-F1
#
_entry.id   AF-A0A1F8PK05-F1
#
_cell.length_a   1.000
_cell.length_b   1.000
_cell.length_c   1.000
_cell.angle_alpha   90.00
_cell.angle_beta   90.00
_cell.angle_gamma   90.00
#
_symmetry.space_group_name_H-M   'P 1'
#
loop_
_entity.id
_entity.type
_entity.pdbx_description
1 polymer ?
#
loop_
_entity_poly.entity_id
_entity_poly.type
_entity_poly.pdbx_seq_one_letter_code
_entity_poly.pdbx_strand_id
1 'polypeptide(L)' 'MDKLNVNSRCPKCGGNLYLDKDWHSWYEECLQCAFMRDLETVYEKPGKTENTRPADKNRVLK' A
#
# COMPACT_ATOMS: atom_id res chain seq x y z
N MET A 1 11.94 -8.35 -12.93
CA MET A 1 11.62 -7.02 -12.36
C MET A 1 10.13 -6.82 -12.51
N ASP A 2 9.38 -7.16 -11.47
CA ASP A 2 7.92 -7.13 -11.48
C ASP A 2 7.45 -5.70 -11.17
N LYS A 3 7.07 -4.94 -12.20
CA LYS A 3 6.43 -3.63 -12.01
C LYS A 3 5.07 -3.86 -11.37
N LEU A 4 4.92 -3.47 -10.10
CA LEU A 4 3.65 -3.50 -9.38
C LEU A 4 2.65 -2.59 -10.10
N ASN A 5 1.64 -3.22 -10.71
CA ASN A 5 0.53 -2.53 -11.34
C ASN A 5 -0.35 -1.93 -10.26
N VAL A 6 -0.14 -0.65 -9.94
CA VAL A 6 -1.11 0.14 -9.20
C VAL A 6 -2.39 0.09 -10.03
N ASN A 7 -3.52 -0.31 -9.44
CA ASN A 7 -4.79 -0.57 -10.12
C ASN A 7 -5.47 0.73 -10.62
N SER A 8 -4.67 1.69 -11.07
CA SER A 8 -5.01 3.06 -11.44
C SER A 8 -4.73 3.26 -12.92
N ARG A 9 -5.75 3.68 -13.66
CA ARG A 9 -5.61 4.12 -15.05
C ARG A 9 -5.12 5.57 -15.08
N CYS A 10 -4.32 5.92 -16.08
CA CYS A 10 -3.85 7.28 -16.25
C CYS A 10 -5.05 8.23 -16.43
N PRO A 11 -5.19 9.29 -15.61
CA PRO A 11 -6.33 10.21 -15.71
C PRO A 11 -6.29 11.08 -16.99
N LYS A 12 -5.13 11.17 -17.66
CA LYS A 12 -4.98 11.94 -18.89
C LYS A 12 -5.39 11.17 -20.15
N CYS A 13 -4.98 9.91 -20.27
CA CYS A 13 -5.15 9.14 -21.51
C CYS A 13 -5.85 7.77 -21.33
N GLY A 14 -6.16 7.36 -20.11
CA GLY A 14 -6.68 6.01 -19.82
C GLY A 14 -5.64 4.89 -19.95
N GLY A 15 -4.37 5.24 -20.15
CA GLY A 15 -3.25 4.31 -20.21
C GLY A 15 -2.95 3.60 -18.88
N ASN A 16 -1.92 2.75 -18.89
CA ASN A 16 -1.42 2.12 -17.67
C ASN A 16 -0.52 3.10 -16.90
N LEU A 17 -0.62 3.09 -15.57
CA LEU A 17 0.33 3.73 -14.67
C LEU A 17 1.33 2.69 -14.16
N TYR A 18 2.59 3.09 -14.06
CA TYR A 18 3.69 2.27 -13.59
C TYR A 18 4.27 2.91 -12.33
N LEU A 19 4.49 2.11 -11.30
CA LEU A 19 5.16 2.54 -10.07
C LEU A 19 6.68 2.41 -10.23
N ASP A 20 7.40 3.47 -9.90
CA ASP A 20 8.86 3.49 -9.85
C ASP A 20 9.37 4.30 -8.65
N LYS A 21 10.67 4.25 -8.40
CA LYS A 21 11.29 4.90 -7.25
C LYS A 21 12.60 5.59 -7.64
N ASP A 22 12.65 6.88 -7.35
CA ASP A 22 13.89 7.64 -7.35
C ASP A 22 14.63 7.52 -6.01
N TRP A 23 15.82 8.11 -5.93
CA TRP A 23 16.65 8.09 -4.70
C TRP A 23 15.91 8.58 -3.45
N HIS A 24 14.92 9.46 -3.60
CA HIS A 24 14.26 10.14 -2.49
C HIS A 24 12.79 9.72 -2.27
N SER A 25 12.06 9.28 -3.30
CA SER A 25 10.60 9.07 -3.20
C SER A 25 10.07 8.09 -4.26
N TRP A 26 8.88 7.55 -3.98
CA TRP A 26 8.11 6.76 -4.95
C TRP A 26 7.32 7.69 -5.85
N TYR A 27 7.15 7.30 -7.11
CA TYR A 27 6.31 8.01 -8.05
C TYR A 27 5.61 7.02 -8.99
N GLU A 28 4.50 7.45 -9.58
CA GLU A 28 3.87 6.75 -10.68
C GLU A 28 4.02 7.54 -11.98
N GLU A 29 4.26 6.82 -13.08
CA GLU A 29 4.38 7.40 -14.42
C GLU A 29 3.53 6.67 -15.46
N CYS A 30 3.00 7.41 -16.43
CA CYS A 30 2.35 6.87 -17.61
C CYS A 30 3.24 7.06 -18.83
N LEU A 31 3.79 5.96 -19.35
CA LEU A 31 4.69 5.95 -20.50
C LEU A 31 4.04 6.41 -21.82
N GLN A 32 2.71 6.45 -21.91
CA GLN A 32 2.00 6.85 -23.13
C GLN A 32 1.84 8.37 -23.27
N CYS A 33 1.73 9.11 -22.16
CA CYS A 33 1.45 10.55 -22.17
C CYS A 33 2.35 11.37 -21.25
N ALA A 34 3.38 10.74 -20.66
CA ALA A 34 4.31 11.34 -19.72
C ALA A 34 3.64 12.01 -18.50
N PHE A 35 2.48 11.50 -18.07
CA PHE A 35 1.89 11.88 -16.79
C PHE A 35 2.75 11.31 -15.65
N MET A 36 3.14 12.14 -14.70
CA MET A 36 3.87 11.74 -13.50
C MET A 36 3.17 12.27 -12.26
N ARG A 37 3.19 11.47 -11.19
CA ARG A 37 2.67 11.86 -9.88
C ARG A 37 3.55 11.28 -8.78
N ASP A 38 4.06 12.14 -7.91
CA ASP A 38 4.76 11.72 -6.71
C ASP A 38 3.79 11.03 -5.72
N LEU A 39 4.26 9.96 -5.10
CA LEU A 39 3.50 9.22 -4.09
C LEU A 39 4.05 9.52 -2.71
N GLU A 40 3.18 10.01 -1.83
CA GLU A 40 3.52 10.16 -0.42
C GLU A 40 3.66 8.78 0.21
N THR A 41 4.77 8.55 0.92
CA THR A 41 5.05 7.24 1.52
C THR A 41 4.18 7.07 2.76
N VAL A 42 3.04 6.40 2.62
CA VAL A 42 2.19 6.06 3.77
C VAL A 42 2.74 4.79 4.43
N TYR A 43 3.64 4.93 5.40
CA TYR A 43 3.99 3.83 6.29
C TYR A 43 2.83 3.59 7.27
N GLU A 44 1.87 2.74 6.90
CA GLU A 44 1.03 2.09 7.90
C GLU A 44 1.89 1.13 8.71
N LYS A 45 2.28 1.54 9.93
CA LYS A 45 2.78 0.58 10.91
C LYS A 45 1.67 -0.46 11.10
N PRO A 46 1.95 -1.77 11.02
CA PRO A 46 1.01 -2.74 11.52
C PRO A 46 0.86 -2.47 13.02
N GLY A 47 -0.21 -1.78 13.39
CA GLY A 47 -0.69 -1.77 14.76
C GLY A 47 -0.85 -3.23 15.12
N LYS A 48 -0.04 -3.72 16.05
CA LYS A 48 -0.24 -5.05 16.63
C LYS A 48 -1.63 -4.99 17.24
N THR A 49 -2.64 -5.55 16.57
CA THR A 49 -3.87 -5.93 17.24
C THR A 49 -3.46 -7.05 18.19
N GLU A 50 -3.18 -6.66 19.44
CA GLU A 50 -3.06 -7.58 20.54
C GLU A 50 -4.30 -8.47 20.55
N ASN A 51 -4.12 -9.74 20.20
CA ASN A 51 -5.10 -10.77 20.46
C ASN A 51 -5.28 -10.85 21.98
N THR A 52 -6.24 -10.09 22.51
CA THR A 52 -6.79 -10.34 23.84
C THR A 52 -7.48 -11.69 23.75
N ARG A 53 -6.73 -12.74 24.14
CA ARG A 53 -7.29 -14.06 24.45
C ARG A 53 -8.51 -13.82 25.35
N PRO A 54 -9.71 -14.34 25.04
CA PRO A 54 -10.82 -14.24 25.96
C PRO A 54 -10.40 -14.86 27.29
N ALA A 55 -10.56 -14.09 28.38
CA ALA A 55 -10.34 -14.58 29.73
C ALA A 55 -11.29 -15.75 29.99
N ASP A 56 -10.76 -16.97 29.98
CA ASP A 56 -11.46 -18.16 30.43
C ASP A 56 -11.76 -17.99 31.92
N LYS A 57 -13.04 -17.73 32.25
CA LYS A 57 -13.51 -17.56 33.63
C LYS A 57 -13.89 -18.88 34.30
N ASN A 58 -13.40 -20.02 33.85
CA ASN A 58 -13.83 -21.30 34.41
C ASN A 58 -12.75 -22.03 35.21
N ARG A 59 -12.53 -21.56 36.43
CA ARG A 59 -11.99 -22.39 37.52
C ARG A 59 -12.92 -22.29 38.72
N VAL A 60 -14.05 -22.99 38.65
CA VAL A 60 -14.72 -23.50 39.86
C VAL A 60 -13.77 -24.55 40.45
N LEU A 61 -13.04 -24.18 41.50
CA LEU A 61 -12.36 -25.16 42.33
C LEU A 61 -13.28 -25.48 43.51
N LYS A 62 -13.67 -26.76 43.52
CA LYS A 62 -14.34 -27.57 44.54
C LYS A 62 -14.35 -27.00 45.96
#